data_AF-A0A182T6Z5-F1
#
_entry.id   AF-A0A182T6Z5-F1
#
_cell.length_a   1.000
_cell.length_b   1.000
_cell.length_c   1.000
_cell.angle_alpha   90.00
_cell.angle_beta   90.00
_cell.angle_gamma   90.00
#
_symmetry.space_group_name_H-M   'P 1'
#
loop_
_entity.id
_entity.type
_entity.pdbx_description
1 polymer ?
#
loop_
_entity_poly.entity_id
_entity_poly.type
_entity_poly.pdbx_seq_one_letter_code
_entity_poly.pdbx_strand_id
1 'polypeptide(L)'
;MLDYVGTSFGLTSELLRFWKSQKFVPVYLSQKENELTGEHSCIMLCPINSSVERVETNEWLNHYFFDFRRRILKLLGKAFHKFPTSMALSLLENRAVKIESKALTQTTIDEIFLPHDVQRLEMYVNNQVEYKLIWDLTTDLASLYFQDKMAGSNLETLHKAILMGCGLQNKSIDRMMEELNMPSNQVLAKFYDCMKKLTNYIMRTMERTIEGGMAKTSELNMGQNLIPLKQSLNEEFAEDVKSLEKQQKKELTKLKKLNLDQYAIKGTDEEWSKVLSTSKSTIVSIKR
;
A
#
# COMPACT_ATOMS: atom_id res chain seq x y z
N MET A 1 -25.89 36.57 -29.77
CA MET A 1 -25.74 36.24 -28.34
C MET A 1 -24.33 35.68 -28.17
N LEU A 2 -23.59 36.10 -27.15
CA LEU A 2 -22.19 35.69 -26.94
C LEU A 2 -22.13 34.85 -25.67
N ASP A 3 -21.71 33.59 -25.79
CA ASP A 3 -21.84 32.59 -24.72
C ASP A 3 -20.56 32.43 -23.87
N TYR A 4 -19.38 32.65 -24.46
CA TYR A 4 -18.10 32.57 -23.75
C TYR A 4 -17.04 33.47 -24.40
N VAL A 5 -16.02 33.84 -23.62
CA VAL A 5 -14.78 34.45 -24.10
C VAL A 5 -13.66 33.41 -24.02
N GLY A 6 -12.88 33.29 -25.08
CA GLY A 6 -11.67 32.46 -25.10
C GLY A 6 -10.41 33.32 -25.19
N THR A 7 -9.31 32.79 -24.67
CA THR A 7 -7.96 33.33 -24.86
C THR A 7 -7.04 32.23 -25.37
N SER A 8 -6.05 32.59 -26.18
CA SER A 8 -5.00 31.71 -26.68
C SER A 8 -3.65 32.41 -26.55
N PHE A 9 -2.72 31.83 -25.79
CA PHE A 9 -1.43 32.44 -25.48
C PHE A 9 -0.34 31.38 -25.25
N GLY A 10 0.92 31.77 -25.33
CA GLY A 10 2.05 30.91 -24.96
C GLY A 10 2.15 30.77 -23.44
N LEU A 11 2.17 29.53 -22.95
CA LEU A 11 2.01 29.23 -21.52
C LEU A 11 3.21 29.72 -20.70
N THR A 12 2.96 30.71 -19.86
CA THR A 12 3.87 31.14 -18.80
C THR A 12 3.17 31.13 -17.44
N SER A 13 3.94 31.07 -16.34
CA SER A 13 3.38 31.09 -14.98
C SER A 13 2.60 32.38 -14.70
N GLU A 14 3.07 33.49 -15.27
CA GLU A 14 2.46 34.82 -15.11
C GLU A 14 1.11 34.90 -15.81
N LEU A 15 1.05 34.51 -17.09
CA LEU A 15 -0.19 34.53 -17.86
C LEU A 15 -1.20 33.51 -17.34
N LEU A 16 -0.76 32.30 -16.97
CA LEU A 16 -1.63 31.31 -16.34
C LEU A 16 -2.27 31.86 -15.06
N ARG A 17 -1.47 32.49 -14.19
CA ARG A 17 -1.98 33.10 -12.95
C ARG A 17 -2.94 34.26 -13.25
N PHE A 18 -2.59 35.12 -14.21
CA PHE A 18 -3.44 36.23 -14.63
C PHE A 18 -4.81 35.74 -15.09
N TRP A 19 -4.88 34.81 -16.05
CA TRP A 19 -6.15 34.33 -16.60
C TRP A 19 -6.97 33.55 -15.57
N LYS A 20 -6.34 32.73 -14.72
CA LYS A 20 -7.02 32.09 -13.59
C LYS A 20 -7.62 33.09 -12.60
N SER A 21 -6.96 34.23 -12.36
CA SER A 21 -7.51 35.29 -11.49
C SER A 21 -8.79 35.89 -12.06
N GLN A 22 -8.92 35.90 -13.40
CA GLN A 22 -10.09 36.35 -14.14
C GLN A 22 -11.13 35.23 -14.37
N LYS A 23 -11.04 34.12 -13.60
CA LYS A 23 -11.93 32.96 -13.66
C LYS A 23 -11.92 32.18 -14.98
N PHE A 24 -10.88 32.36 -15.82
CA PHE A 24 -10.70 31.53 -17.00
C PHE A 24 -10.29 30.11 -16.60
N VAL A 25 -10.78 29.14 -17.35
CA VAL A 25 -10.56 27.71 -17.15
C VAL A 25 -9.76 27.15 -18.32
N PRO A 26 -8.62 26.49 -18.08
CA PRO A 26 -7.84 25.89 -19.15
C PRO A 26 -8.56 24.66 -19.70
N VAL A 27 -8.64 24.58 -21.02
CA VAL A 27 -9.31 23.48 -21.72
C VAL A 27 -8.38 22.74 -22.69
N TYR A 28 -7.27 23.39 -23.09
CA TYR A 28 -6.32 22.80 -24.00
C TYR A 28 -4.91 23.35 -23.78
N LEU A 29 -3.91 22.48 -23.97
CA LEU A 29 -2.50 22.82 -24.00
C LEU A 29 -1.81 22.01 -25.12
N SER A 30 -1.06 22.69 -25.99
CA SER A 30 -0.32 22.03 -27.07
C SER A 30 0.81 21.17 -26.52
N GLN A 31 1.10 20.02 -27.14
CA GLN A 31 2.27 19.21 -26.78
C GLN A 31 3.56 19.68 -27.46
N LYS A 32 3.43 20.32 -28.63
CA LYS A 32 4.56 20.92 -29.34
C LYS A 32 4.78 22.34 -28.82
N GLU A 33 6.03 22.63 -28.47
CA GLU A 33 6.53 23.98 -28.19
C GLU A 33 6.51 24.80 -29.50
N ASN A 34 6.19 26.09 -29.41
CA ASN A 34 6.37 27.00 -30.55
C ASN A 34 7.86 27.17 -30.84
N GLU A 35 8.27 27.07 -32.10
CA GLU A 35 9.69 27.12 -32.50
C GLU A 35 10.36 28.48 -32.23
N LEU A 36 9.58 29.56 -32.18
CA LEU A 36 10.09 30.91 -31.92
C LEU A 36 10.19 31.22 -30.43
N THR A 37 9.19 30.83 -29.63
CA THR A 37 9.11 31.22 -28.20
C THR A 37 9.51 30.11 -27.24
N GLY A 38 9.51 28.84 -27.68
CA GLY A 38 9.68 27.67 -26.81
C GLY A 38 8.48 27.39 -25.91
N GLU A 39 7.37 28.14 -26.07
CA GLU A 39 6.20 28.02 -25.20
C GLU A 39 5.12 27.12 -25.81
N HIS A 40 4.35 26.45 -24.96
CA HIS A 40 3.19 25.67 -25.37
C HIS A 40 1.96 26.58 -25.50
N SER A 41 1.19 26.45 -26.57
CA SER A 41 -0.05 27.22 -26.74
C SER A 41 -1.13 26.71 -25.79
N CYS A 42 -1.65 27.58 -24.93
CA CYS A 42 -2.71 27.30 -23.97
C CYS A 42 -3.99 28.02 -24.38
N ILE A 43 -5.11 27.29 -24.38
CA ILE A 43 -6.44 27.86 -24.57
C ILE A 43 -7.20 27.79 -23.25
N MET A 44 -7.74 28.94 -22.83
CA MET A 44 -8.61 29.03 -21.67
C MET A 44 -9.93 29.69 -22.04
N LEU A 45 -11.02 29.25 -21.42
CA LEU A 45 -12.37 29.75 -21.66
C LEU A 45 -12.95 30.36 -20.38
N CYS A 46 -13.75 31.40 -20.54
CA CYS A 46 -14.55 32.01 -19.48
C CYS A 46 -15.99 32.18 -19.99
N PRO A 47 -16.98 31.55 -19.35
CA PRO A 47 -18.37 31.66 -19.77
C PRO A 47 -18.89 33.07 -19.47
N ILE A 48 -19.66 33.65 -20.40
CA ILE A 48 -20.27 34.97 -20.23
C ILE A 48 -21.63 34.78 -19.60
N ASN A 49 -21.73 34.98 -18.29
CA ASN A 49 -23.01 34.96 -17.60
C ASN A 49 -23.84 36.18 -18.00
N SER A 50 -24.84 35.98 -18.86
CA SER A 50 -25.87 36.98 -19.19
C SER A 50 -27.01 37.05 -18.14
N SER A 51 -27.02 36.12 -17.18
CA SER A 51 -27.96 36.12 -16.05
C SER A 51 -27.22 35.98 -14.73
N VAL A 52 -27.49 36.91 -13.81
CA VAL A 52 -26.81 37.17 -12.53
C VAL A 52 -26.87 35.99 -11.53
N GLU A 53 -27.57 34.90 -11.83
CA GLU A 53 -27.91 33.86 -10.84
C GLU A 53 -27.33 32.46 -11.04
N ARG A 54 -26.40 32.21 -11.99
CA ARG A 54 -25.88 30.84 -12.20
C ARG A 54 -24.37 30.77 -12.26
N VAL A 55 -23.75 30.77 -11.09
CA VAL A 55 -22.36 30.31 -10.90
C VAL A 55 -22.30 28.77 -10.93
N GLU A 56 -23.45 28.09 -10.88
CA GLU A 56 -23.56 26.63 -10.73
C GLU A 56 -23.75 25.84 -12.04
N THR A 57 -23.91 26.48 -13.22
CA THR A 57 -24.33 25.78 -14.45
C THR A 57 -23.39 25.88 -15.66
N ASN A 58 -22.07 25.81 -15.46
CA ASN A 58 -21.15 25.57 -16.58
C ASN A 58 -20.60 24.14 -16.54
N GLU A 59 -21.52 23.17 -16.42
CA GLU A 59 -21.23 21.74 -16.37
C GLU A 59 -20.36 21.29 -17.55
N TRP A 60 -20.63 21.80 -18.76
CA TRP A 60 -19.81 21.52 -19.94
C TRP A 60 -18.35 21.96 -19.75
N LEU A 61 -18.09 23.15 -19.21
CA LEU A 61 -16.75 23.68 -19.01
C LEU A 61 -16.01 22.88 -17.92
N ASN A 62 -16.73 22.44 -16.89
CA ASN A 62 -16.18 21.54 -15.88
C ASN A 62 -15.74 20.21 -16.50
N HIS A 63 -16.53 19.63 -17.41
CA HIS A 63 -16.14 18.41 -18.14
C HIS A 63 -14.88 18.61 -18.98
N TYR A 64 -14.76 19.73 -19.70
CA TYR A 64 -13.53 20.06 -20.43
C TYR A 64 -12.33 20.21 -19.50
N PHE A 65 -12.50 20.83 -18.33
CA PHE A 65 -11.43 20.93 -17.36
C PHE A 65 -11.03 19.58 -16.77
N PHE A 66 -11.98 18.68 -16.52
CA PHE A 66 -11.69 17.34 -16.03
C PHE A 66 -10.93 16.50 -17.07
N ASP A 67 -11.32 16.57 -18.35
CA ASP A 67 -10.56 15.94 -19.43
C ASP A 67 -9.16 16.55 -19.55
N PHE A 68 -9.08 17.89 -19.55
CA PHE A 68 -7.81 18.63 -19.55
C PHE A 68 -6.90 18.15 -18.42
N ARG A 69 -7.38 18.14 -17.17
CA ARG A 69 -6.61 17.69 -16.00
C ARG A 69 -6.13 16.25 -16.17
N ARG A 70 -7.01 15.33 -16.59
CA ARG A 70 -6.66 13.93 -16.85
C ARG A 70 -5.57 13.79 -17.93
N ARG A 71 -5.60 14.61 -18.98
CA ARG A 71 -4.59 14.61 -20.05
C ARG A 71 -3.28 15.19 -19.57
N ILE A 72 -3.29 16.31 -18.83
CA ILE A 72 -2.09 16.91 -18.24
C ILE A 72 -1.37 15.89 -17.36
N LEU A 73 -2.08 15.20 -16.46
CA LEU A 73 -1.48 14.17 -15.60
C LEU A 73 -0.68 13.11 -16.39
N LYS A 74 -1.18 12.69 -17.55
CA LYS A 74 -0.51 11.70 -18.42
C LYS A 74 0.64 12.26 -19.27
N LEU A 75 0.70 13.57 -19.44
CA LEU A 75 1.68 14.26 -20.29
C LEU A 75 2.79 14.95 -19.48
N LEU A 76 2.64 15.09 -18.15
CA LEU A 76 3.61 15.68 -17.24
C LEU A 76 4.99 15.01 -17.32
N GLY A 77 5.04 13.68 -17.37
CA GLY A 77 6.29 12.93 -17.52
C GLY A 77 6.79 12.82 -18.96
N LYS A 78 6.13 13.47 -19.92
CA LYS A 78 6.42 13.40 -21.36
C LYS A 78 6.72 14.80 -21.90
N ALA A 79 5.80 15.35 -22.70
CA ALA A 79 5.96 16.67 -23.33
C ALA A 79 6.14 17.81 -22.32
N PHE A 80 5.66 17.66 -21.08
CA PHE A 80 5.71 18.70 -20.05
C PHE A 80 6.73 18.43 -18.93
N HIS A 81 7.70 17.53 -19.16
CA HIS A 81 8.73 17.18 -18.18
C HIS A 81 9.54 18.40 -17.72
N LYS A 82 9.79 19.33 -18.65
CA LYS A 82 10.58 20.55 -18.41
C LYS A 82 9.84 21.64 -17.64
N PHE A 83 8.54 21.49 -17.39
CA PHE A 83 7.78 22.55 -16.72
C PHE A 83 8.23 22.71 -15.27
N PRO A 84 8.32 23.95 -14.76
CA PRO A 84 8.50 24.17 -13.34
C PRO A 84 7.40 23.46 -12.55
N THR A 85 7.77 22.81 -11.45
CA THR A 85 6.83 22.01 -10.64
C THR A 85 5.64 22.84 -10.14
N SER A 86 5.89 24.12 -9.82
CA SER A 86 4.86 25.08 -9.42
C SER A 86 3.85 25.37 -10.52
N MET A 87 4.29 25.44 -11.79
CA MET A 87 3.42 25.62 -12.94
C MET A 87 2.54 24.38 -13.17
N ALA A 88 3.13 23.18 -13.07
CA ALA A 88 2.40 21.92 -13.19
C ALA A 88 1.28 21.82 -12.15
N LEU A 89 1.56 22.15 -10.88
CA LEU A 89 0.54 22.20 -9.83
C LEU A 89 -0.56 23.22 -10.16
N SER A 90 -0.18 24.41 -10.62
CA SER A 90 -1.13 25.45 -10.99
C SER A 90 -2.03 25.05 -12.18
N LEU A 91 -1.57 24.20 -13.10
CA LEU A 91 -2.41 23.70 -14.19
C LEU A 91 -3.52 22.76 -13.70
N LEU A 92 -3.27 22.00 -12.64
CA LEU A 92 -4.22 21.02 -12.12
C LEU A 92 -5.30 21.66 -11.25
N GLU A 93 -5.01 22.78 -10.58
CA GLU A 93 -5.93 23.46 -9.67
C GLU A 93 -6.59 24.67 -10.32
N ASN A 94 -7.91 24.81 -10.29
CA ASN A 94 -8.59 26.03 -10.72
C ASN A 94 -9.76 26.38 -9.77
N ARG A 95 -9.75 27.60 -9.23
CA ARG A 95 -10.79 28.07 -8.28
C ARG A 95 -12.18 28.19 -8.91
N ALA A 96 -12.26 28.32 -10.24
CA ALA A 96 -13.53 28.39 -10.95
C ALA A 96 -14.23 27.03 -11.09
N VAL A 97 -13.53 25.91 -10.86
CA VAL A 97 -14.07 24.56 -11.01
C VAL A 97 -13.91 23.78 -9.70
N LYS A 98 -15.03 23.28 -9.15
CA LYS A 98 -14.98 22.36 -8.01
C LYS A 98 -14.64 20.97 -8.51
N ILE A 99 -13.62 20.35 -7.91
CA ILE A 99 -13.22 18.99 -8.24
C ILE A 99 -13.82 18.05 -7.21
N GLU A 100 -14.64 17.11 -7.68
CA GLU A 100 -15.22 16.09 -6.81
C GLU A 100 -14.16 15.04 -6.46
N SER A 101 -13.91 14.86 -5.16
CA SER A 101 -13.04 13.78 -4.68
C SER A 101 -13.85 12.49 -4.60
N LYS A 102 -13.30 11.43 -5.21
CA LYS A 102 -13.80 10.06 -5.03
C LYS A 102 -12.92 9.37 -4.00
N ALA A 103 -13.51 8.79 -2.96
CA ALA A 103 -12.72 8.07 -1.96
C ALA A 103 -11.96 6.89 -2.60
N LEU A 104 -10.71 6.68 -2.17
CA LEU A 104 -9.95 5.47 -2.49
C LEU A 104 -10.69 4.24 -1.97
N THR A 105 -10.78 3.19 -2.79
CA THR A 105 -11.42 1.91 -2.45
C THR A 105 -10.39 0.80 -2.46
N GLN A 106 -10.66 -0.29 -1.72
CA GLN A 106 -9.80 -1.47 -1.71
C GLN A 106 -9.57 -2.04 -3.11
N THR A 107 -10.63 -2.13 -3.93
CA THR A 107 -10.53 -2.62 -5.32
C THR A 107 -9.54 -1.81 -6.14
N THR A 108 -9.53 -0.48 -6.00
CA THR A 108 -8.55 0.37 -6.71
C THR A 108 -7.12 0.15 -6.20
N ILE A 109 -6.95 -0.16 -4.90
CA ILE A 109 -5.62 -0.48 -4.34
C ILE A 109 -5.13 -1.80 -4.93
N ASP A 110 -5.96 -2.85 -4.94
CA ASP A 110 -5.59 -4.18 -5.44
C ASP A 110 -5.33 -4.20 -6.97
N GLU A 111 -5.96 -3.30 -7.73
CA GLU A 111 -5.70 -3.12 -9.16
C GLU A 111 -4.33 -2.48 -9.47
N ILE A 112 -3.82 -1.67 -8.54
CA ILE A 112 -2.62 -0.84 -8.76
C ILE A 112 -1.40 -1.43 -8.05
N PHE A 113 -1.57 -1.95 -6.83
CA PHE A 113 -0.50 -2.44 -5.99
C PHE A 113 -0.64 -3.93 -5.71
N LEU A 114 0.46 -4.65 -5.84
CA LEU A 114 0.57 -6.01 -5.33
C LEU A 114 0.82 -5.98 -3.81
N PRO A 115 0.51 -7.06 -3.07
CA PRO A 115 0.77 -7.10 -1.62
C PRO A 115 2.23 -6.79 -1.24
N HIS A 116 3.19 -7.22 -2.07
CA HIS A 116 4.61 -6.93 -1.85
C HIS A 116 4.98 -5.47 -2.11
N ASP A 117 4.23 -4.74 -2.94
CA ASP A 117 4.44 -3.30 -3.16
C ASP A 117 4.06 -2.51 -1.91
N VAL A 118 2.93 -2.85 -1.30
CA VAL A 118 2.50 -2.27 -0.02
C VAL A 118 3.52 -2.59 1.06
N GLN A 119 4.02 -3.82 1.12
CA GLN A 119 5.10 -4.19 2.05
C GLN A 119 6.37 -3.36 1.83
N ARG A 120 6.80 -3.13 0.58
CA ARG A 120 7.95 -2.26 0.27
C ARG A 120 7.73 -0.83 0.77
N LEU A 121 6.52 -0.29 0.58
CA LEU A 121 6.15 1.03 1.09
C LEU A 121 6.20 1.08 2.62
N GLU A 122 5.72 0.05 3.31
CA GLU A 122 5.79 -0.07 4.76
C GLU A 122 7.23 -0.14 5.27
N MET A 123 8.07 -0.97 4.66
CA MET A 123 9.50 -1.07 4.99
C MET A 123 10.18 0.30 4.86
N TYR A 124 9.84 1.08 3.84
CA TYR A 124 10.38 2.42 3.65
C TYR A 124 9.91 3.38 4.73
N VAL A 125 8.61 3.40 5.06
CA VAL A 125 8.06 4.22 6.15
C VAL A 125 8.68 3.85 7.50
N ASN A 126 9.02 2.59 7.70
CA ASN A 126 9.70 2.08 8.90
C ASN A 126 11.23 2.30 8.88
N ASN A 127 11.76 3.04 7.91
CA ASN A 127 13.20 3.34 7.75
C ASN A 127 14.09 2.08 7.59
N GLN A 128 13.55 0.99 7.03
CA GLN A 128 14.30 -0.27 6.84
C GLN A 128 14.99 -0.35 5.48
N VAL A 129 14.58 0.50 4.53
CA VAL A 129 15.05 0.48 3.13
C VAL A 129 15.27 1.90 2.62
N GLU A 130 16.09 2.03 1.57
CA GLU A 130 16.31 3.32 0.89
C GLU A 130 15.18 3.66 -0.09
N TYR A 131 15.03 4.95 -0.39
CA TYR A 131 13.97 5.46 -1.28
C TYR A 131 13.97 4.83 -2.69
N LYS A 132 15.13 4.37 -3.17
CA LYS A 132 15.27 3.76 -4.50
C LYS A 132 14.42 2.50 -4.65
N LEU A 133 14.13 1.79 -3.55
CA LEU A 133 13.34 0.56 -3.57
C LEU A 133 11.84 0.79 -3.84
N ILE A 134 11.35 2.02 -3.58
CA ILE A 134 9.95 2.42 -3.77
C ILE A 134 9.78 3.46 -4.90
N TRP A 135 10.86 3.76 -5.64
CA TRP A 135 10.86 4.83 -6.63
C TRP A 135 9.89 4.54 -7.78
N ASP A 136 9.79 3.29 -8.19
CA ASP A 136 8.80 2.78 -9.15
C ASP A 136 7.36 3.08 -8.71
N LEU A 137 7.06 2.85 -7.43
CA LEU A 137 5.73 3.04 -6.83
C LEU A 137 5.33 4.51 -6.65
N THR A 138 6.30 5.43 -6.74
CA THR A 138 6.07 6.87 -6.55
C THR A 138 5.11 7.43 -7.60
N THR A 139 5.17 6.93 -8.84
CA THR A 139 4.30 7.36 -9.95
C THR A 139 2.83 7.01 -9.69
N ASP A 140 2.59 5.82 -9.13
CA ASP A 140 1.25 5.33 -8.83
C ASP A 140 0.63 6.09 -7.66
N LEU A 141 1.42 6.31 -6.60
CA LEU A 141 1.03 7.13 -5.47
C LEU A 141 0.70 8.57 -5.88
N ALA A 142 1.55 9.17 -6.72
CA ALA A 142 1.30 10.51 -7.25
C ALA A 142 0.04 10.55 -8.11
N SER A 143 -0.15 9.56 -8.99
CA SER A 143 -1.34 9.45 -9.83
C SER A 143 -2.62 9.34 -9.01
N LEU A 144 -2.64 8.52 -7.95
CA LEU A 144 -3.78 8.40 -7.05
C LEU A 144 -4.07 9.71 -6.30
N TYR A 145 -3.02 10.37 -5.82
CA TYR A 145 -3.16 11.65 -5.13
C TYR A 145 -3.73 12.74 -6.03
N PHE A 146 -3.15 12.97 -7.21
CA PHE A 146 -3.57 14.04 -8.13
C PHE A 146 -4.83 13.69 -8.95
N GLN A 147 -5.35 12.47 -8.86
CA GLN A 147 -6.71 12.12 -9.29
C GLN A 147 -7.76 12.36 -8.18
N ASP A 148 -7.38 13.04 -7.09
CA ASP A 148 -8.22 13.34 -5.94
C ASP A 148 -8.81 12.11 -5.25
N LYS A 149 -8.15 10.94 -5.39
CA LYS A 149 -8.54 9.70 -4.70
C LYS A 149 -8.07 9.66 -3.23
N MET A 150 -7.05 10.46 -2.91
CA MET A 150 -6.42 10.54 -1.59
C MET A 150 -6.57 11.93 -0.95
N ALA A 151 -7.68 12.63 -1.22
CA ALA A 151 -7.91 13.99 -0.74
C ALA A 151 -7.81 14.11 0.80
N GLY A 152 -8.14 13.06 1.55
CA GLY A 152 -8.04 13.04 3.01
C GLY A 152 -6.62 13.00 3.58
N SER A 153 -5.58 12.84 2.75
CA SER A 153 -4.17 12.79 3.23
C SER A 153 -3.57 14.17 3.55
N ASN A 154 -4.23 15.27 3.13
CA ASN A 154 -3.85 16.66 3.43
C ASN A 154 -2.34 16.94 3.34
N LEU A 155 -1.78 16.78 2.14
CA LEU A 155 -0.38 17.12 1.88
C LEU A 155 -0.15 18.64 1.89
N GLU A 156 0.95 19.04 2.54
CA GLU A 156 1.47 20.40 2.50
C GLU A 156 1.94 20.77 1.08
N THR A 157 1.93 22.06 0.74
CA THR A 157 2.36 22.58 -0.57
C THR A 157 3.72 22.04 -1.02
N LEU A 158 4.70 21.97 -0.13
CA LEU A 158 6.03 21.44 -0.46
C LEU A 158 6.01 19.94 -0.77
N HIS A 159 5.24 19.15 0.00
CA HIS A 159 5.04 17.73 -0.27
C HIS A 159 4.35 17.50 -1.62
N LYS A 160 3.33 18.31 -1.96
CA LYS A 160 2.68 18.25 -3.28
C LYS A 160 3.66 18.55 -4.40
N ALA A 161 4.53 19.56 -4.23
CA ALA A 161 5.54 19.89 -5.22
C ALA A 161 6.52 18.72 -5.42
N ILE A 162 7.07 18.16 -4.35
CA ILE A 162 7.99 17.02 -4.44
C ILE A 162 7.32 15.81 -5.09
N LEU A 163 6.08 15.49 -4.72
CA LEU A 163 5.31 14.40 -5.31
C LEU A 163 5.04 14.63 -6.82
N MET A 164 4.72 15.87 -7.20
CA MET A 164 4.51 16.27 -8.61
C MET A 164 5.79 16.11 -9.43
N GLY A 165 6.90 16.66 -8.93
CA GLY A 165 8.18 16.65 -9.61
C GLY A 165 8.77 15.24 -9.75
N CYS A 166 8.89 14.51 -8.63
CA CYS A 166 9.46 13.17 -8.64
C CYS A 166 8.51 12.14 -9.26
N GLY A 167 7.22 12.19 -8.93
CA GLY A 167 6.27 11.13 -9.29
C GLY A 167 5.60 11.28 -10.65
N LEU A 168 5.17 12.48 -11.03
CA LEU A 168 4.47 12.67 -12.32
C LEU A 168 5.35 13.28 -13.40
N GLN A 169 6.26 14.17 -13.01
CA GLN A 169 7.22 14.73 -13.96
C GLN A 169 8.46 13.85 -14.10
N ASN A 170 8.71 12.83 -13.26
CA ASN A 170 9.92 12.00 -13.33
C ASN A 170 11.25 12.79 -13.22
N LYS A 171 11.26 13.87 -12.45
CA LYS A 171 12.48 14.65 -12.19
C LYS A 171 13.39 13.90 -11.22
N SER A 172 14.70 14.02 -11.43
CA SER A 172 15.67 13.53 -10.44
C SER A 172 15.64 14.37 -9.17
N ILE A 173 16.16 13.81 -8.09
CA ILE A 173 16.31 14.55 -6.82
C ILE A 173 17.19 15.79 -7.02
N ASP A 174 18.23 15.72 -7.84
CA ASP A 174 19.11 16.87 -8.13
C ASP A 174 18.35 18.02 -8.80
N ARG A 175 17.45 17.72 -9.75
CA ARG A 175 16.59 18.74 -10.36
C ARG A 175 15.61 19.34 -9.37
N MET A 176 15.10 18.53 -8.45
CA MET A 176 14.25 19.03 -7.37
C MET A 176 15.01 19.92 -6.39
N MET A 177 16.29 19.64 -6.13
CA MET A 177 17.15 20.51 -5.31
C MET A 177 17.33 21.88 -5.95
N GLU A 178 17.59 21.92 -7.26
CA GLU A 178 17.72 23.16 -8.04
C GLU A 178 16.41 23.96 -8.00
N GLU A 179 15.27 23.33 -8.31
CA GLU A 179 13.98 24.02 -8.38
C GLU A 179 13.47 24.54 -7.03
N LEU A 180 13.68 23.76 -5.96
CA LEU A 180 13.23 24.13 -4.63
C LEU A 180 14.25 24.98 -3.87
N ASN A 181 15.47 25.12 -4.41
CA ASN A 181 16.61 25.74 -3.73
C ASN A 181 16.86 25.11 -2.35
N MET A 182 16.90 23.77 -2.30
CA MET A 182 17.04 22.98 -1.07
C MET A 182 18.14 21.92 -1.19
N PRO A 183 18.90 21.64 -0.12
CA PRO A 183 19.86 20.53 -0.11
C PRO A 183 19.18 19.16 -0.28
N SER A 184 19.91 18.20 -0.89
CA SER A 184 19.41 16.84 -1.17
C SER A 184 18.76 16.16 0.03
N ASN A 185 19.41 16.23 1.19
CA ASN A 185 18.92 15.60 2.42
C ASN A 185 17.56 16.17 2.86
N GLN A 186 17.31 17.47 2.64
CA GLN A 186 16.03 18.09 2.98
C GLN A 186 14.93 17.68 2.00
N VAL A 187 15.27 17.58 0.70
CA VAL A 187 14.34 17.07 -0.33
C VAL A 187 13.96 15.62 -0.02
N LEU A 188 14.92 14.78 0.34
CA LEU A 188 14.68 13.38 0.72
C LEU A 188 13.87 13.26 2.02
N ALA A 189 14.12 14.11 3.02
CA ALA A 189 13.31 14.13 4.24
C ALA A 189 11.84 14.49 3.95
N LYS A 190 11.61 15.50 3.09
CA LYS A 190 10.26 15.89 2.67
C LYS A 190 9.61 14.86 1.76
N PHE A 191 10.39 14.17 0.93
CA PHE A 191 9.91 13.03 0.16
C PHE A 191 9.45 11.90 1.08
N TYR A 192 10.24 11.55 2.11
CA TYR A 192 9.87 10.56 3.12
C TYR A 192 8.57 10.94 3.84
N ASP A 193 8.45 12.18 4.33
CA ASP A 193 7.24 12.68 5.00
C ASP A 193 6.00 12.58 4.09
N CYS A 194 6.17 12.87 2.80
CA CYS A 194 5.11 12.73 1.80
C CYS A 194 4.70 11.26 1.63
N MET A 195 5.66 10.37 1.36
CA MET A 195 5.40 8.94 1.15
C MET A 195 4.75 8.32 2.39
N LYS A 196 5.23 8.66 3.59
CA LYS A 196 4.63 8.22 4.86
C LYS A 196 3.15 8.56 4.97
N LYS A 197 2.76 9.79 4.60
CA LYS A 197 1.34 10.19 4.62
C LYS A 197 0.50 9.40 3.62
N LEU A 198 1.02 9.15 2.42
CA LEU A 198 0.31 8.41 1.37
C LEU A 198 0.19 6.92 1.71
N THR A 199 1.28 6.29 2.15
CA THR A 199 1.29 4.88 2.59
C THR A 199 0.34 4.67 3.75
N ASN A 200 0.37 5.52 4.78
CA ASN A 200 -0.55 5.43 5.91
C ASN A 200 -2.01 5.60 5.48
N TYR A 201 -2.29 6.39 4.44
CA TYR A 201 -3.64 6.52 3.90
C TYR A 201 -4.12 5.23 3.21
N ILE A 202 -3.23 4.57 2.45
CA ILE A 202 -3.51 3.27 1.83
C ILE A 202 -3.76 2.23 2.91
N MET A 203 -2.84 2.09 3.88
CA MET A 203 -2.96 1.12 4.98
C MET A 203 -4.27 1.31 5.75
N ARG A 204 -4.63 2.55 6.12
CA ARG A 204 -5.92 2.83 6.76
C ARG A 204 -7.13 2.45 5.93
N THR A 205 -7.04 2.54 4.61
CA THR A 205 -8.13 2.14 3.71
C THR A 205 -8.26 0.60 3.69
N MET A 206 -7.12 -0.10 3.71
CA MET A 206 -7.07 -1.56 3.80
C MET A 206 -7.59 -2.05 5.16
N GLU A 207 -7.12 -1.47 6.26
CA GLU A 207 -7.56 -1.76 7.63
C GLU A 207 -9.07 -1.60 7.77
N ARG A 208 -9.64 -0.47 7.32
CA ARG A 208 -11.10 -0.25 7.35
C ARG A 208 -11.88 -1.29 6.56
N THR A 209 -11.32 -1.76 5.45
CA THR A 209 -11.99 -2.79 4.63
C THR A 209 -11.99 -4.13 5.35
N ILE A 210 -10.87 -4.49 5.99
CA ILE A 210 -10.74 -5.69 6.81
C ILE A 210 -11.70 -5.63 8.01
N GLU A 211 -11.72 -4.51 8.74
CA GLU A 211 -12.65 -4.28 9.86
C GLU A 211 -14.12 -4.42 9.44
N GLY A 212 -14.48 -3.94 8.24
CA GLY A 212 -15.83 -4.07 7.69
C GLY A 212 -16.21 -5.52 7.34
N GLY A 213 -15.22 -6.39 7.08
CA GLY A 213 -15.43 -7.82 6.83
C GLY A 213 -15.37 -8.70 8.09
N MET A 214 -14.88 -8.16 9.22
CA MET A 214 -14.87 -8.88 10.49
C MET A 214 -16.27 -8.91 11.12
N ALA A 215 -16.60 -10.03 11.78
CA ALA A 215 -17.83 -10.13 12.55
C ALA A 215 -17.87 -9.04 13.63
N LYS A 216 -18.98 -8.32 13.74
CA LYS A 216 -19.13 -7.29 14.76
C LYS A 216 -19.09 -7.93 16.14
N THR A 217 -18.57 -7.22 17.13
CA THR A 217 -18.55 -7.70 18.53
C THR A 217 -19.94 -8.09 19.06
N SER A 218 -21.01 -7.50 18.51
CA SER A 218 -22.41 -7.84 18.79
C SER A 218 -22.88 -9.18 18.21
N GLU A 219 -22.21 -9.69 17.18
CA GLU A 219 -22.50 -10.95 16.49
C GLU A 219 -21.64 -12.11 17.03
N LEU A 220 -20.61 -11.79 17.82
CA LEU A 220 -19.83 -12.79 18.52
C LEU A 220 -20.69 -13.43 19.60
N ASN A 221 -20.72 -14.76 19.63
CA ASN A 221 -21.38 -15.51 20.69
C ASN A 221 -20.60 -15.29 22.00
N MET A 222 -20.99 -14.26 22.77
CA MET A 222 -20.42 -13.88 24.07
C MET A 222 -20.73 -14.89 25.19
N GLY A 223 -21.09 -16.12 24.83
CA GLY A 223 -21.24 -17.20 25.76
C GLY A 223 -22.59 -17.28 26.47
N GLN A 224 -23.63 -16.62 25.94
CA GLN A 224 -24.99 -16.73 26.48
C GLN A 224 -25.52 -18.17 26.46
N ASN A 225 -24.99 -19.02 25.57
CA ASN A 225 -25.29 -20.45 25.50
C ASN A 225 -24.12 -21.36 25.93
N LEU A 226 -23.10 -20.81 26.59
CA LEU A 226 -22.02 -21.65 27.14
C LEU A 226 -22.53 -22.35 28.39
N ILE A 227 -22.73 -23.65 28.28
CA ILE A 227 -23.03 -24.51 29.42
C ILE A 227 -21.69 -24.86 30.07
N PRO A 228 -21.54 -24.71 31.40
CA PRO A 228 -20.34 -25.17 32.09
C PRO A 228 -20.16 -26.67 31.82
N LEU A 229 -18.94 -27.07 31.45
CA LEU A 229 -18.63 -28.48 31.30
C LEU A 229 -18.91 -29.20 32.63
N LYS A 230 -19.58 -30.35 32.56
CA LYS A 230 -19.92 -31.17 33.75
C LYS A 230 -18.68 -31.66 34.50
N GLN A 231 -17.53 -31.68 33.83
CA GLN A 231 -16.25 -32.13 34.33
C GLN A 231 -15.20 -31.13 33.88
N SER A 232 -14.29 -30.79 34.78
CA SER A 232 -13.15 -29.94 34.42
C SER A 232 -12.17 -30.73 33.54
N LEU A 233 -11.45 -30.04 32.66
CA LEU A 233 -10.36 -30.64 31.87
C LEU A 233 -9.38 -31.43 32.77
N ASN A 234 -9.06 -30.89 33.95
CA ASN A 234 -8.18 -31.56 34.90
C ASN A 234 -8.73 -32.89 35.42
N GLU A 235 -10.05 -32.98 35.64
CA GLU A 235 -10.70 -34.23 36.07
C GLU A 235 -10.77 -35.24 34.93
N GLU A 236 -11.01 -34.80 33.69
CA GLU A 236 -10.96 -35.66 32.49
C GLU A 236 -9.56 -36.25 32.30
N PHE A 237 -8.52 -35.41 32.38
CA PHE A 237 -7.13 -35.86 32.34
C PHE A 237 -6.79 -36.84 33.48
N ALA A 238 -7.31 -36.62 34.68
CA ALA A 238 -7.06 -37.50 35.82
C ALA A 238 -7.73 -38.88 35.66
N GLU A 239 -8.92 -38.94 35.06
CA GLU A 239 -9.59 -40.20 34.74
C GLU A 239 -8.86 -40.96 33.64
N ASP A 240 -8.41 -40.27 32.60
CA ASP A 240 -7.61 -40.86 31.52
C ASP A 240 -6.31 -41.45 32.04
N VAL A 241 -5.57 -40.71 32.89
CA VAL A 241 -4.34 -41.20 33.54
C VAL A 241 -4.61 -42.46 34.36
N LYS A 242 -5.68 -42.49 35.17
CA LYS A 242 -6.05 -43.68 35.96
C LYS A 242 -6.41 -44.88 35.07
N SER A 243 -7.09 -44.64 33.95
CA SER A 243 -7.45 -45.68 32.98
C SER A 243 -6.20 -46.29 32.34
N LEU A 244 -5.22 -45.44 32.00
CA LEU A 244 -3.93 -45.80 31.40
C LEU A 244 -3.07 -46.60 32.38
N GLU A 245 -2.98 -46.18 33.65
CA GLU A 245 -2.30 -46.93 34.70
C GLU A 245 -2.92 -48.32 34.92
N LYS A 246 -4.25 -48.42 34.87
CA LYS A 246 -4.97 -49.69 35.03
C LYS A 246 -4.70 -50.62 33.83
N GLN A 247 -4.64 -50.08 32.62
CA GLN A 247 -4.25 -50.84 31.43
C GLN A 247 -2.79 -51.29 31.52
N GLN A 248 -1.86 -50.40 31.90
CA GLN A 248 -0.46 -50.75 32.11
C GLN A 248 -0.29 -51.84 33.15
N LYS A 249 -0.96 -51.74 34.31
CA LYS A 249 -0.92 -52.80 35.34
C LYS A 249 -1.46 -54.14 34.81
N LYS A 250 -2.53 -54.13 34.02
CA LYS A 250 -3.07 -55.35 33.39
C LYS A 250 -2.08 -55.96 32.41
N GLU A 251 -1.50 -55.16 31.52
CA GLU A 251 -0.45 -55.61 30.59
C GLU A 251 0.78 -56.13 31.34
N LEU A 252 1.23 -55.46 32.40
CA LEU A 252 2.35 -55.88 33.24
C LEU A 252 2.05 -57.22 33.95
N THR A 253 0.82 -57.43 34.45
CA THR A 253 0.43 -58.74 34.99
C THR A 253 0.31 -59.84 33.94
N LYS A 254 -0.09 -59.52 32.69
CA LYS A 254 -0.05 -60.49 31.59
C LYS A 254 1.40 -60.86 31.27
N LEU A 255 2.28 -59.86 31.14
CA LEU A 255 3.71 -60.04 30.91
C LEU A 255 4.37 -60.87 32.02
N LYS A 256 4.02 -60.67 33.30
CA LYS A 256 4.52 -61.48 34.43
C LYS A 256 4.01 -62.92 34.44
N LYS A 257 2.84 -63.20 33.86
CA LYS A 257 2.26 -64.55 33.75
C LYS A 257 2.77 -65.31 32.53
N LEU A 258 3.29 -64.61 31.53
CA LEU A 258 4.01 -65.22 30.42
C LEU A 258 5.34 -65.75 30.95
N ASN A 259 5.57 -67.05 30.79
CA ASN A 259 6.87 -67.63 31.08
C ASN A 259 7.85 -67.16 29.97
N LEU A 260 8.63 -66.14 30.29
CA LEU A 260 9.65 -65.55 29.41
C LEU A 260 11.00 -66.28 29.52
N ASP A 261 11.09 -67.36 30.31
CA ASP A 261 12.34 -68.11 30.53
C ASP A 261 12.86 -68.72 29.22
N GLN A 262 11.98 -69.02 28.26
CA GLN A 262 12.38 -69.50 26.93
C GLN A 262 13.04 -68.43 26.04
N TYR A 263 12.88 -67.15 26.38
CA TYR A 263 13.55 -66.00 25.75
C TYR A 263 14.65 -65.42 26.65
N ALA A 264 14.88 -66.00 27.83
CA ALA A 264 15.97 -65.62 28.70
C ALA A 264 17.29 -66.01 28.02
N ILE A 265 17.97 -64.99 27.53
CA ILE A 265 19.31 -65.10 26.97
C ILE A 265 20.25 -65.38 28.16
N LYS A 266 20.67 -66.64 28.33
CA LYS A 266 21.63 -67.04 29.38
C LYS A 266 23.04 -66.60 29.02
N GLY A 267 23.80 -66.19 30.03
CA GLY A 267 25.24 -65.89 29.96
C GLY A 267 25.60 -64.85 31.02
N THR A 268 26.74 -65.00 31.68
CA THR A 268 27.25 -63.98 32.62
C THR A 268 27.87 -62.81 31.86
N ASP A 269 27.92 -61.61 32.45
CA ASP A 269 28.53 -60.42 31.81
C ASP A 269 29.97 -60.68 31.33
N GLU A 270 30.67 -61.59 32.00
CA GLU A 270 32.01 -62.08 31.64
C GLU A 270 32.02 -62.96 30.38
N GLU A 271 31.01 -63.81 30.19
CA GLU A 271 30.84 -64.62 28.98
C GLU A 271 30.45 -63.75 27.78
N TRP A 272 29.56 -62.78 27.99
CA TRP A 272 29.14 -61.82 26.96
C TRP A 272 30.30 -60.95 26.47
N SER A 273 31.11 -60.42 27.39
CA SER A 273 32.27 -59.59 27.05
C SER A 273 33.36 -60.38 26.30
N LYS A 274 33.53 -61.66 26.62
CA LYS A 274 34.47 -62.55 25.91
C LYS A 274 33.99 -62.92 24.51
N VAL A 275 32.70 -63.15 24.33
CA VAL A 275 32.12 -63.49 23.02
C VAL A 275 32.03 -62.26 22.09
N LEU A 276 31.67 -61.09 22.62
CA LEU A 276 31.63 -59.83 21.87
C LEU A 276 33.01 -59.32 21.44
N SER A 277 34.07 -59.64 22.18
CA SER A 277 35.45 -59.25 21.82
C SER A 277 36.09 -60.15 20.76
N THR A 278 35.58 -61.37 20.55
CA THR A 278 36.25 -62.37 19.69
C THR A 278 35.60 -62.56 18.31
N SER A 279 34.37 -62.07 18.06
CA SER A 279 33.64 -62.32 16.79
C SER A 279 33.17 -61.02 16.09
N LYS A 280 33.53 -60.84 14.80
CA LYS A 280 32.98 -59.81 13.89
C LYS A 280 31.79 -60.33 13.04
N SER A 281 31.15 -61.43 13.41
CA SER A 281 29.96 -61.95 12.72
C SER A 281 28.67 -61.48 13.38
N THR A 282 27.64 -61.22 12.58
CA THR A 282 26.32 -60.69 13.00
C THR A 282 25.46 -61.70 13.77
N ILE A 283 25.92 -62.95 13.93
CA ILE A 283 25.21 -64.03 14.62
C ILE A 283 26.13 -64.59 15.70
N VAL A 284 25.64 -64.59 16.93
CA VAL A 284 26.32 -65.13 18.12
C VAL A 284 25.46 -66.24 18.70
N SER A 285 26.01 -67.44 18.82
CA SER A 285 25.32 -68.62 19.36
C SER A 285 25.82 -68.94 20.76
N ILE A 286 24.91 -68.96 21.74
CA ILE A 286 25.21 -69.32 23.12
C ILE A 286 24.45 -70.60 23.46
N LYS A 287 25.10 -71.54 24.16
CA LYS A 287 24.49 -72.81 24.54
C LYS A 287 23.36 -72.56 25.56
N ARG A 288 22.22 -73.23 25.35
CA ARG A 288 21.04 -73.20 26.24
C ARG A 288 21.34 -73.76 27.64
#